data_AF-A0A6L0XZU5-F1
#
_entry.id   AF-A0A6L0XZU5-F1
#
_cell.length_a   1.000
_cell.length_b   1.000
_cell.length_c   1.000
_cell.angle_alpha   90.00
_cell.angle_beta   90.00
_cell.angle_gamma   90.00
#
_symmetry.space_group_name_H-M   'P 1'
#
loop_
_entity.id
_entity.type
_entity.pdbx_description
1 polymer ?
#
loop_
_entity_poly.entity_id
_entity_poly.type
_entity_poly.pdbx_seq_one_letter_code
_entity_poly.pdbx_strand_id
1 'polypeptide(L)'
;MFIVDWIAAGVVAVLVLFLAVYVVFRYSAEEEDGDAWLPRGLVIVTLCVACYMVLLLPLEVALRSDRPSFDLAWAWKGLLIAAYSLLFVGGPFAFVFYESWSPTQSSVWTQVRPSLAVVAAANVMFAAAFGALWLWGDHLDTKDGTLTHVPPFVYFVATTSSFGWCFFFIFAGVGLAAVPLRAVAAFFNRPRPITKAEYELARAKLNMEVQHLLDAGRRLDAQVGAGRPNQKQRQKMLLFRRDVRDVERKSERNETAYHLSGAYILRCYMAAAMGVVNGVLTVLWVLHILLSNILNAFPLMDRMICFLNGLLPMLATLVYAYCAMYLMWCTVVGCRSVSGHVLILPVYPLRVRETMLNALLYNSLLLLCSAFAVLHLCAVSFSTYAASTFLHNVFVVTLPHMFGVKYVAQGFQYALLAVFALSIPWLTVCPRCMTGAASDEDEDDGLV
;
A
#
# COMPACT_ATOMS: atom_id res chain seq x y z
N MET A 1 32.18 1.14 11.89
CA MET A 1 30.96 1.14 11.06
C MET A 1 29.83 0.51 11.83
N PHE A 2 30.01 -0.71 12.30
CA PHE A 2 29.05 -1.51 13.09
C PHE A 2 28.10 -0.73 14.01
N ILE A 3 28.62 0.00 15.00
CA ILE A 3 27.79 0.76 15.96
C ILE A 3 26.94 1.81 15.23
N VAL A 4 27.51 2.48 14.22
CA VAL A 4 26.82 3.48 13.41
C VAL A 4 25.70 2.83 12.59
N ASP A 5 25.93 1.65 12.02
CA ASP A 5 24.92 0.92 11.26
C ASP A 5 23.74 0.47 12.14
N TRP A 6 24.01 0.02 13.38
CA TRP A 6 22.94 -0.30 14.34
C TRP A 6 22.20 0.94 14.84
N ILE A 7 22.90 2.04 15.11
CA ILE A 7 22.26 3.30 15.48
C ILE A 7 21.37 3.79 14.33
N ALA A 8 21.87 3.76 13.10
CA ALA A 8 21.11 4.15 11.91
C ALA A 8 19.89 3.25 11.72
N ALA A 9 20.04 1.94 11.86
CA ALA A 9 18.93 0.99 11.80
C ALA A 9 17.88 1.26 12.90
N GLY A 10 18.32 1.54 14.13
CA GLY A 10 17.44 1.91 15.24
C GLY A 10 16.67 3.22 14.98
N VAL A 11 17.35 4.23 14.45
CA VAL A 11 16.71 5.51 14.06
C VAL A 11 15.68 5.27 12.95
N VAL A 12 16.03 4.52 11.91
CA VAL A 12 15.11 4.18 10.82
C VAL A 12 13.92 3.38 11.35
N ALA A 13 14.14 2.45 12.29
CA ALA A 13 13.06 1.70 12.91
C ALA A 13 12.07 2.60 13.66
N VAL A 14 12.57 3.55 14.47
CA VAL A 14 11.74 4.53 15.16
C VAL A 14 11.00 5.45 14.18
N LEU A 15 11.64 5.85 13.07
CA LEU A 15 10.98 6.65 12.03
C LEU A 15 9.85 5.89 11.33
N VAL A 16 10.04 4.60 11.05
CA VAL A 16 8.99 3.73 10.50
C VAL A 16 7.84 3.58 11.48
N LEU A 17 8.12 3.41 12.78
CA LEU A 17 7.08 3.36 13.80
C LEU A 17 6.28 4.66 13.84
N PHE A 18 6.95 5.81 13.82
CA PHE A 18 6.29 7.12 13.78
C PHE A 18 5.45 7.28 12.50
N LEU A 19 5.96 6.84 11.35
CA LEU A 19 5.23 6.85 10.09
C LEU A 19 3.98 5.97 10.16
N ALA A 20 4.08 4.76 10.70
CA ALA A 20 2.94 3.85 10.86
C ALA A 20 1.87 4.45 11.78
N VAL A 21 2.27 5.03 12.90
CA VAL A 21 1.37 5.77 13.81
C VAL A 21 0.71 6.93 13.08
N TYR A 22 1.48 7.74 12.36
CA TYR A 22 0.97 8.86 11.57
C TYR A 22 -0.05 8.40 10.52
N VAL A 23 0.22 7.31 9.79
CA VAL A 23 -0.71 6.76 8.80
C VAL A 23 -2.02 6.35 9.46
N VAL A 24 -1.98 5.69 10.62
CA VAL A 24 -3.21 5.31 11.33
C VAL A 24 -4.03 6.54 11.69
N PHE A 25 -3.45 7.51 12.39
CA PHE A 25 -4.17 8.73 12.77
C PHE A 25 -4.64 9.57 11.58
N ARG A 26 -3.93 9.51 10.45
CA ARG A 26 -4.27 10.27 9.25
C ARG A 26 -5.48 9.69 8.51
N TYR A 27 -5.64 8.37 8.53
CA TYR A 27 -6.64 7.66 7.74
C TYR A 27 -7.82 7.14 8.56
N SER A 28 -7.65 6.86 9.85
CA SER A 28 -8.72 6.38 10.72
C SER A 28 -9.89 7.37 10.80
N ALA A 29 -11.12 6.84 10.81
CA ALA A 29 -12.34 7.61 11.02
C ALA A 29 -12.35 8.29 12.39
N GLU A 30 -12.83 9.54 12.45
CA GLU A 30 -12.94 10.31 13.71
C GLU A 30 -13.92 9.66 14.70
N GLU A 31 -14.94 8.96 14.19
CA GLU A 31 -15.97 8.29 15.00
C GLU A 31 -15.43 7.13 15.84
N GLU A 32 -14.28 6.58 15.47
CA GLU A 32 -13.65 5.45 16.16
C GLU A 32 -12.52 5.88 17.12
N ASP A 33 -12.39 7.19 17.38
CA ASP A 33 -11.38 7.75 18.29
C ASP A 33 -11.63 7.39 19.75
N GLY A 34 -10.82 6.44 20.25
CA GLY A 34 -10.76 6.07 21.67
C GLY A 34 -11.30 4.67 22.01
N ASP A 35 -12.09 4.06 21.13
CA ASP A 35 -12.85 2.84 21.48
C ASP A 35 -12.18 1.53 21.00
N ALA A 36 -11.36 1.58 19.94
CA ALA A 36 -10.80 0.40 19.29
C ALA A 36 -9.25 0.35 19.29
N TRP A 37 -8.65 0.09 20.46
CA TRP A 37 -7.18 0.08 20.64
C TRP A 37 -6.47 -1.10 19.96
N LEU A 38 -7.07 -2.29 19.95
CA LEU A 38 -6.48 -3.52 19.40
C LEU A 38 -6.18 -3.47 17.88
N PRO A 39 -7.11 -3.05 16.99
CA PRO A 39 -6.91 -3.04 15.56
C PRO A 39 -6.01 -1.88 15.16
N ARG A 40 -6.04 -0.76 15.91
CA ARG A 40 -5.06 0.32 15.78
C ARG A 40 -3.65 -0.22 16.03
N GLY A 41 -3.44 -0.93 17.13
CA GLY A 41 -2.16 -1.58 17.43
C GLY A 41 -1.75 -2.57 16.35
N LEU A 42 -2.68 -3.42 15.90
CA LEU A 42 -2.43 -4.42 14.86
C LEU A 42 -2.06 -3.79 13.51
N VAL A 43 -2.74 -2.72 13.09
CA VAL A 43 -2.41 -1.96 11.88
C VAL A 43 -0.99 -1.38 12.00
N ILE A 44 -0.67 -0.74 13.13
CA ILE A 44 0.67 -0.15 13.35
C ILE A 44 1.76 -1.22 13.23
N VAL A 45 1.57 -2.36 13.92
CA VAL A 45 2.53 -3.48 13.87
C VAL A 45 2.63 -4.05 12.46
N THR A 46 1.52 -4.18 11.75
CA THR A 46 1.48 -4.68 10.37
C THR A 46 2.24 -3.77 9.41
N LEU A 47 2.02 -2.45 9.48
CA LEU A 47 2.74 -1.46 8.68
C LEU A 47 4.24 -1.46 9.01
N CYS A 48 4.61 -1.58 10.28
CA CYS A 48 6.01 -1.68 10.70
C CYS A 48 6.69 -2.92 10.12
N VAL A 49 6.06 -4.10 10.27
CA VAL A 49 6.60 -5.36 9.73
C VAL A 49 6.72 -5.30 8.21
N ALA A 50 5.74 -4.72 7.51
CA ALA A 50 5.80 -4.54 6.07
C ALA A 50 7.00 -3.68 5.63
N CYS A 51 7.27 -2.57 6.33
CA CYS A 51 8.42 -1.71 6.03
C CYS A 51 9.75 -2.38 6.40
N TYR A 52 9.83 -3.00 7.59
CA TYR A 52 11.04 -3.71 8.03
C TYR A 52 11.40 -4.85 7.10
N MET A 53 10.41 -5.55 6.51
CA MET A 53 10.66 -6.64 5.56
C MET A 53 11.51 -6.17 4.39
N VAL A 54 11.22 -4.97 3.89
CA VAL A 54 11.92 -4.40 2.74
C VAL A 54 13.27 -3.77 3.13
N LEU A 55 13.34 -3.19 4.34
CA LEU A 55 14.53 -2.48 4.85
C LEU A 55 15.57 -3.40 5.51
N LEU A 56 15.23 -4.65 5.82
CA LEU A 56 16.18 -5.59 6.43
C LEU A 56 17.26 -6.05 5.45
N LEU A 57 16.96 -6.10 4.15
CA LEU A 57 17.93 -6.48 3.10
C LEU A 57 19.15 -5.55 3.04
N PRO A 58 19.02 -4.21 2.89
CA PRO A 58 20.19 -3.33 2.86
C PRO A 58 20.94 -3.30 4.19
N LEU A 59 20.25 -3.53 5.32
CA LEU A 59 20.89 -3.69 6.62
C LEU A 59 21.75 -4.96 6.68
N GLU A 60 21.27 -6.08 6.14
CA GLU A 60 22.06 -7.32 6.05
C GLU A 60 23.30 -7.11 5.16
N VAL A 61 23.18 -6.41 4.03
CA VAL A 61 24.34 -6.08 3.18
C VAL A 61 25.39 -5.28 3.96
N ALA A 62 24.98 -4.24 4.68
CA ALA A 62 25.87 -3.42 5.51
C ALA A 62 26.57 -4.23 6.61
N LEU A 63 25.81 -5.01 7.38
CA LEU A 63 26.36 -5.79 8.50
C LEU A 63 27.23 -6.98 8.05
N ARG A 64 26.99 -7.55 6.86
CA ARG A 64 27.86 -8.59 6.28
C ARG A 64 29.19 -8.03 5.78
N SER A 65 29.23 -6.74 5.42
CA SER A 65 30.47 -6.07 4.98
C SER A 65 31.42 -5.75 6.14
N ASP A 66 30.92 -5.73 7.38
CA ASP A 66 31.70 -5.49 8.58
C ASP A 66 32.42 -6.75 9.10
N ARG A 67 33.47 -6.55 9.91
CA ARG A 67 34.20 -7.63 10.60
C ARG A 67 34.07 -7.47 12.12
N PRO A 68 33.60 -8.49 12.87
CA PRO A 68 33.10 -9.78 12.38
C PRO A 68 31.76 -9.65 11.63
N SER A 69 31.56 -10.50 10.63
CA SER A 69 30.30 -10.57 9.88
C SER A 69 29.18 -11.12 10.76
N PHE A 70 28.05 -10.41 10.86
CA PHE A 70 26.89 -10.88 11.62
C PHE A 70 25.85 -11.53 10.71
N ASP A 71 25.42 -12.73 11.09
CA ASP A 71 24.32 -13.42 10.41
C ASP A 71 22.97 -12.87 10.90
N LEU A 72 22.19 -12.33 9.96
CA LEU A 72 20.84 -11.79 10.19
C LEU A 72 19.73 -12.82 9.94
N ALA A 73 20.05 -14.11 9.78
CA ALA A 73 19.07 -15.17 9.58
C ALA A 73 18.01 -15.23 10.69
N TRP A 74 18.39 -14.93 11.95
CA TRP A 74 17.43 -14.86 13.06
C TRP A 74 16.44 -13.71 12.90
N ALA A 75 16.88 -12.56 12.38
CA ALA A 75 16.02 -11.40 12.14
C ALA A 75 15.05 -11.69 10.99
N TRP A 76 15.52 -12.32 9.91
CA TRP A 76 14.65 -12.79 8.83
C TRP A 76 13.60 -13.78 9.33
N LYS A 77 14.00 -14.79 10.12
CA LYS A 77 13.06 -15.74 10.72
C LYS A 77 12.03 -15.05 11.61
N GLY A 78 12.49 -14.16 12.50
CA GLY A 78 11.59 -13.41 13.40
C GLY A 78 10.58 -12.56 12.63
N LEU A 79 11.03 -11.89 11.57
CA LEU A 79 10.18 -11.03 10.76
C LEU A 79 9.20 -11.84 9.92
N LEU A 80 9.60 -13.00 9.39
CA LEU A 80 8.73 -13.92 8.66
C LEU A 80 7.68 -14.57 9.57
N ILE A 81 8.05 -14.94 10.80
CA ILE A 81 7.12 -15.42 11.82
C ILE A 81 6.13 -14.30 12.18
N ALA A 82 6.60 -13.06 12.36
CA ALA A 82 5.72 -11.92 12.61
C ALA A 82 4.75 -11.70 11.44
N ALA A 83 5.23 -11.68 10.19
CA ALA A 83 4.39 -11.54 9.01
C ALA A 83 3.34 -12.66 8.90
N TYR A 84 3.74 -13.92 9.12
CA TYR A 84 2.82 -15.06 9.16
C TYR A 84 1.76 -14.89 10.25
N SER A 85 2.17 -14.52 11.47
CA SER A 85 1.25 -14.30 12.58
C SER A 85 0.25 -13.19 12.30
N LEU A 86 0.67 -12.12 11.62
CA LEU A 86 -0.23 -11.02 11.26
C LEU A 86 -1.20 -11.43 10.16
N LEU A 87 -0.75 -12.14 9.13
CA LEU A 87 -1.57 -12.55 7.99
C LEU A 87 -2.57 -13.66 8.33
N PHE A 88 -2.17 -14.65 9.14
CA PHE A 88 -2.96 -15.86 9.36
C PHE A 88 -3.55 -15.99 10.78
N VAL A 89 -3.13 -15.13 11.72
CA VAL A 89 -3.66 -15.13 13.09
C VAL A 89 -4.27 -13.77 13.43
N GLY A 90 -3.46 -12.72 13.52
CA GLY A 90 -3.89 -11.39 13.97
C GLY A 90 -4.95 -10.77 13.06
N GLY A 91 -4.75 -10.76 11.75
CA GLY A 91 -5.67 -10.21 10.77
C GLY A 91 -7.03 -10.91 10.78
N PRO A 92 -7.11 -12.23 10.53
CA PRO A 92 -8.38 -12.97 10.57
C PRO A 92 -9.08 -12.89 11.93
N PHE A 93 -8.32 -12.93 13.02
CA PHE A 93 -8.86 -12.76 14.37
C PHE A 93 -9.54 -11.39 14.52
N ALA A 94 -8.80 -10.31 14.24
CA ALA A 94 -9.31 -8.96 14.44
C ALA A 94 -10.49 -8.66 13.51
N PHE A 95 -10.45 -9.11 12.25
CA PHE A 95 -11.55 -8.90 11.31
C PHE A 95 -12.88 -9.46 11.86
N VAL A 96 -12.90 -10.73 12.27
CA VAL A 96 -14.10 -11.37 12.83
C VAL A 96 -14.46 -10.83 14.20
N PHE A 97 -13.46 -10.56 15.05
CA PHE A 97 -13.68 -10.04 16.40
C PHE A 97 -14.44 -8.71 16.35
N TYR A 98 -14.01 -7.80 15.47
CA TYR A 98 -14.64 -6.49 15.31
C TYR A 98 -15.99 -6.57 14.60
N GLU A 99 -16.13 -7.41 13.59
CA GLU A 99 -17.40 -7.56 12.87
C GLU A 99 -18.48 -8.24 13.74
N SER A 100 -18.06 -9.08 14.70
CA SER A 100 -18.97 -9.74 15.64
C SER A 100 -19.45 -8.86 16.82
N TRP A 101 -18.97 -7.61 16.89
CA TRP A 101 -19.30 -6.69 17.98
C TRP A 101 -20.76 -6.20 17.87
N SER A 102 -21.47 -6.22 18.99
CA SER A 102 -22.83 -5.67 19.08
C SER A 102 -23.04 -5.02 20.45
N PRO A 103 -23.77 -3.89 20.52
CA PRO A 103 -23.95 -3.13 21.77
C PRO A 103 -24.80 -3.85 22.83
N THR A 104 -25.50 -4.92 22.44
CA THR A 104 -26.39 -5.71 23.32
C THR A 104 -25.76 -7.01 23.81
N GLN A 105 -24.49 -7.29 23.47
CA GLN A 105 -23.80 -8.51 23.88
C GLN A 105 -23.28 -8.41 25.32
N SER A 106 -23.54 -9.45 26.13
CA SER A 106 -23.20 -9.48 27.55
C SER A 106 -21.82 -10.06 27.88
N SER A 107 -21.15 -10.73 26.94
CA SER A 107 -19.86 -11.40 27.19
C SER A 107 -18.88 -11.26 26.03
N VAL A 108 -17.61 -10.97 26.34
CA VAL A 108 -16.52 -10.93 25.34
C VAL A 108 -16.28 -12.32 24.73
N TRP A 109 -16.61 -13.40 25.46
CA TRP A 109 -16.40 -14.78 25.00
C TRP A 109 -17.22 -15.13 23.75
N THR A 110 -18.37 -14.47 23.54
CA THR A 110 -19.18 -14.68 22.34
C THR A 110 -18.52 -14.12 21.07
N GLN A 111 -17.57 -13.20 21.19
CA GLN A 111 -16.76 -12.65 20.09
C GLN A 111 -15.48 -13.45 19.87
N VAL A 112 -14.83 -13.87 20.97
CA VAL A 112 -13.56 -14.60 20.92
C VAL A 112 -13.72 -15.99 20.28
N ARG A 113 -14.79 -16.72 20.61
CA ARG A 113 -15.03 -18.08 20.09
C ARG A 113 -15.12 -18.15 18.55
N PRO A 114 -15.97 -17.35 17.86
CA PRO A 114 -16.01 -17.37 16.40
C PRO A 114 -14.69 -16.88 15.77
N SER A 115 -14.05 -15.89 16.39
CA SER A 115 -12.76 -15.37 15.91
C SER A 115 -11.66 -16.43 15.94
N LEU A 116 -11.55 -17.19 17.04
CA LEU A 116 -10.60 -18.31 17.16
C LEU A 116 -10.93 -19.45 16.20
N ALA A 117 -12.22 -19.74 15.97
CA ALA A 117 -12.64 -20.76 15.02
C ALA A 117 -12.22 -20.40 13.58
N VAL A 118 -12.37 -19.14 13.17
CA VAL A 118 -11.92 -18.67 11.85
C VAL A 118 -10.39 -18.71 11.73
N VAL A 119 -9.66 -18.31 12.78
CA VAL A 119 -8.19 -18.45 12.80
C VAL A 119 -7.78 -19.92 12.63
N ALA A 120 -8.39 -20.83 13.38
CA ALA A 120 -8.09 -22.26 13.26
C ALA A 120 -8.39 -22.79 11.85
N ALA A 121 -9.55 -22.44 11.29
CA ALA A 121 -9.93 -22.82 9.93
C ALA A 121 -8.97 -22.25 8.87
N ALA A 122 -8.60 -20.97 8.99
CA ALA A 122 -7.66 -20.32 8.08
C ALA A 122 -6.27 -20.98 8.11
N ASN A 123 -5.77 -21.34 9.29
CA ASN A 123 -4.48 -22.01 9.44
C ASN A 123 -4.50 -23.45 8.94
N VAL A 124 -5.58 -24.21 9.16
CA VAL A 124 -5.75 -25.56 8.61
C VAL A 124 -5.81 -25.52 7.09
N MET A 125 -6.60 -24.59 6.52
CA MET A 125 -6.69 -24.41 5.08
C MET A 125 -5.36 -23.99 4.46
N PHE A 126 -4.65 -23.04 5.10
CA PHE A 126 -3.33 -22.62 4.66
C PHE A 126 -2.33 -23.79 4.72
N ALA A 127 -2.26 -24.53 5.83
CA ALA A 127 -1.34 -25.65 5.99
C ALA A 127 -1.62 -26.77 4.97
N ALA A 128 -2.89 -27.06 4.70
CA ALA A 128 -3.28 -28.03 3.68
C ALA A 128 -2.89 -27.57 2.27
N ALA A 129 -3.19 -26.33 1.90
CA ALA A 129 -2.85 -25.77 0.59
C ALA A 129 -1.32 -25.66 0.40
N PHE A 130 -0.62 -25.14 1.41
CA PHE A 130 0.83 -25.03 1.42
C PHE A 130 1.51 -26.39 1.35
N GLY A 131 1.05 -27.36 2.16
CA GLY A 131 1.56 -28.72 2.17
C GLY A 131 1.32 -29.43 0.84
N ALA A 132 0.14 -29.29 0.24
CA ALA A 132 -0.15 -29.84 -1.09
C ALA A 132 0.73 -29.22 -2.17
N LEU A 133 0.93 -27.90 -2.17
CA LEU A 133 1.81 -27.21 -3.11
C LEU A 133 3.28 -27.63 -2.93
N TRP A 134 3.73 -27.75 -1.69
CA TRP A 134 5.09 -28.17 -1.36
C TRP A 134 5.35 -29.62 -1.79
N LEU A 135 4.43 -30.55 -1.50
CA LEU A 135 4.51 -31.95 -1.94
C LEU A 135 4.40 -32.11 -3.46
N TRP A 136 3.55 -31.31 -4.11
CA TRP A 136 3.45 -31.29 -5.58
C TRP A 136 4.76 -30.80 -6.21
N GLY A 137 5.40 -29.80 -5.62
CA GLY A 137 6.69 -29.28 -6.07
C GLY A 137 7.85 -30.28 -5.94
N ASP A 138 7.70 -31.31 -5.11
CA ASP A 138 8.71 -32.34 -4.84
C ASP A 138 8.70 -33.49 -5.88
N HIS A 139 7.82 -33.44 -6.90
CA HIS A 139 7.83 -34.45 -7.96
C HIS A 139 9.09 -34.34 -8.84
N LEU A 140 9.91 -35.39 -8.75
CA LEU A 140 11.17 -35.61 -9.45
C LEU A 140 11.02 -35.52 -10.97
N ASP A 141 11.49 -34.43 -11.58
CA ASP A 141 11.83 -34.42 -12.99
C ASP A 141 13.35 -34.32 -13.15
N THR A 142 13.98 -35.46 -13.41
CA THR A 142 15.45 -35.61 -13.49
C THR A 142 16.04 -35.02 -14.77
N LYS A 143 15.22 -34.47 -15.68
CA LYS A 143 15.66 -34.07 -17.02
C LYS A 143 16.09 -32.61 -17.16
N ASP A 144 15.59 -31.70 -16.32
CA ASP A 144 15.65 -30.24 -16.61
C ASP A 144 16.41 -29.39 -15.57
N GLY A 145 17.11 -29.99 -14.60
CA GLY A 145 17.88 -29.22 -13.60
C GLY A 145 17.01 -28.38 -12.64
N THR A 146 15.73 -28.73 -12.50
CA THR A 146 14.81 -28.16 -11.51
C THR A 146 15.17 -28.64 -10.09
N LEU A 147 15.14 -27.73 -9.12
CA LEU A 147 15.44 -28.07 -7.72
C LEU A 147 14.15 -28.64 -7.09
N THR A 148 14.15 -29.95 -6.84
CA THR A 148 12.95 -30.69 -6.41
C THR A 148 12.71 -30.60 -4.90
N HIS A 149 13.77 -30.67 -4.08
CA HIS A 149 13.64 -30.58 -2.63
C HIS A 149 14.06 -29.21 -2.08
N VAL A 150 13.10 -28.32 -1.88
CA VAL A 150 13.29 -27.00 -1.26
C VAL A 150 12.84 -27.05 0.20
N PRO A 151 13.67 -26.61 1.16
CA PRO A 151 13.26 -26.61 2.57
C PRO A 151 11.98 -25.77 2.76
N PRO A 152 11.03 -26.21 3.61
CA PRO A 152 9.71 -25.58 3.74
C PRO A 152 9.76 -24.06 3.98
N PHE A 153 10.76 -23.59 4.73
CA PHE A 153 10.96 -22.16 5.00
C PHE A 153 11.25 -21.33 3.73
N VAL A 154 12.11 -21.85 2.84
CA VAL A 154 12.44 -21.18 1.57
C VAL A 154 11.24 -21.23 0.63
N TYR A 155 10.53 -22.35 0.61
CA TYR A 155 9.30 -22.52 -0.17
C TYR A 155 8.20 -21.54 0.29
N PHE A 156 8.06 -21.31 1.59
CA PHE A 156 7.15 -20.31 2.17
C PHE A 156 7.45 -18.89 1.68
N VAL A 157 8.72 -18.48 1.72
CA VAL A 157 9.13 -17.15 1.25
C VAL A 157 8.82 -16.97 -0.24
N ALA A 158 9.15 -17.98 -1.06
CA ALA A 158 8.91 -17.94 -2.49
C ALA A 158 7.40 -17.88 -2.82
N THR A 159 6.58 -18.77 -2.25
CA THR A 159 5.12 -18.80 -2.49
C THR A 159 4.39 -17.57 -1.96
N THR A 160 4.75 -17.08 -0.77
CA THR A 160 4.16 -15.85 -0.21
C THR A 160 4.51 -14.64 -1.08
N SER A 161 5.73 -14.58 -1.63
CA SER A 161 6.09 -13.53 -2.59
C SER A 161 5.27 -13.59 -3.87
N SER A 162 5.02 -14.79 -4.42
CA SER A 162 4.14 -14.98 -5.58
C SER A 162 2.71 -14.52 -5.31
N PHE A 163 2.17 -14.80 -4.12
CA PHE A 163 0.86 -14.29 -3.72
C PHE A 163 0.87 -12.76 -3.55
N GLY A 164 1.93 -12.21 -2.98
CA GLY A 164 2.14 -10.77 -2.87
C GLY A 164 2.14 -10.06 -4.22
N TRP A 165 2.66 -10.70 -5.27
CA TRP A 165 2.69 -10.13 -6.62
C TRP A 165 1.29 -9.84 -7.15
N CYS A 166 0.29 -10.69 -6.85
CA CYS A 166 -1.10 -10.51 -7.28
C CYS A 166 -1.67 -9.14 -6.89
N PHE A 167 -1.27 -8.62 -5.73
CA PHE A 167 -1.65 -7.28 -5.28
C PHE A 167 -0.68 -6.22 -5.79
N PHE A 168 0.62 -6.53 -5.67
CA PHE A 168 1.67 -5.56 -5.95
C PHE A 168 1.63 -5.08 -7.41
N PHE A 169 1.49 -5.96 -8.42
CA PHE A 169 1.51 -5.51 -9.82
C PHE A 169 0.34 -4.58 -10.17
N ILE A 170 -0.82 -4.80 -9.56
CA ILE A 170 -2.02 -3.97 -9.77
C ILE A 170 -1.82 -2.61 -9.13
N PHE A 171 -1.59 -2.57 -7.81
CA PHE A 171 -1.56 -1.30 -7.08
C PHE A 171 -0.27 -0.53 -7.31
N ALA A 172 0.90 -1.18 -7.32
CA ALA A 172 2.15 -0.49 -7.61
C ALA A 172 2.23 -0.05 -9.07
N GLY A 173 1.66 -0.81 -10.01
CA GLY A 173 1.60 -0.40 -11.42
C GLY A 173 0.83 0.91 -11.60
N VAL A 174 -0.38 0.99 -11.02
CA VAL A 174 -1.16 2.25 -10.99
C VAL A 174 -0.44 3.34 -10.19
N GLY A 175 0.17 2.98 -9.06
CA GLY A 175 0.90 3.89 -8.20
C GLY A 175 2.11 4.56 -8.86
N LEU A 176 2.86 3.81 -9.66
CA LEU A 176 4.01 4.32 -10.42
C LEU A 176 3.60 5.43 -11.38
N ALA A 177 2.42 5.33 -12.01
CA ALA A 177 1.88 6.43 -12.84
C ALA A 177 1.24 7.53 -12.00
N ALA A 178 0.47 7.17 -10.97
CA ALA A 178 -0.31 8.10 -10.17
C ALA A 178 0.54 9.08 -9.38
N VAL A 179 1.68 8.66 -8.81
CA VAL A 179 2.55 9.53 -8.00
C VAL A 179 3.04 10.75 -8.79
N PRO A 180 3.74 10.62 -9.94
CA PRO A 180 4.20 11.76 -10.71
C PRO A 180 3.04 12.57 -11.30
N LEU A 181 2.02 11.91 -11.85
CA LEU A 181 0.89 12.61 -12.47
C LEU A 181 0.10 13.44 -11.45
N ARG A 182 -0.12 12.92 -10.24
CA ARG A 182 -0.78 13.67 -9.16
C ARG A 182 0.08 14.81 -8.65
N ALA A 183 1.41 14.64 -8.55
CA ALA A 183 2.29 15.72 -8.12
C ALA A 183 2.22 16.91 -9.10
N VAL A 184 2.24 16.62 -10.40
CA VAL A 184 2.08 17.62 -11.47
C VAL A 184 0.70 18.28 -11.39
N ALA A 185 -0.38 17.50 -11.33
CA ALA A 185 -1.73 18.00 -11.24
C ALA A 185 -1.97 18.84 -9.98
N ALA A 186 -1.42 18.43 -8.83
CA ALA A 186 -1.52 19.16 -7.58
C ALA A 186 -0.80 20.51 -7.64
N PHE A 187 0.36 20.58 -8.30
CA PHE A 187 1.08 21.84 -8.47
C PHE A 187 0.33 22.80 -9.38
N PHE A 188 -0.25 22.34 -10.49
CA PHE A 188 -1.01 23.19 -11.40
C PHE A 188 -2.34 23.65 -10.81
N ASN A 189 -3.06 22.78 -10.10
CA ASN A 189 -4.38 23.06 -9.51
C ASN A 189 -4.31 23.72 -8.12
N ARG A 190 -3.13 24.12 -7.64
CA ARG A 190 -2.95 24.76 -6.32
C ARG A 190 -3.82 26.01 -6.17
N PRO A 191 -4.40 26.26 -4.97
CA PRO A 191 -5.13 27.50 -4.73
C PRO A 191 -4.18 28.70 -4.83
N ARG A 192 -4.69 29.78 -5.44
CA ARG A 192 -3.99 31.06 -5.59
C ARG A 192 -4.61 32.06 -4.62
N PRO A 193 -3.82 33.01 -4.09
CA PRO A 193 -4.35 34.00 -3.16
C PRO A 193 -5.46 34.82 -3.85
N ILE A 194 -6.59 34.96 -3.16
CA ILE A 194 -7.74 35.75 -3.61
C ILE A 194 -7.88 37.01 -2.76
N THR A 195 -8.40 38.07 -3.35
CA THR A 195 -8.66 39.34 -2.62
C THR A 195 -9.90 39.23 -1.75
N LYS A 196 -10.03 40.11 -0.74
CA LYS A 196 -11.21 40.12 0.16
C LYS A 196 -12.53 40.31 -0.60
N ALA A 197 -12.55 41.20 -1.59
CA ALA A 197 -13.75 41.45 -2.40
C ALA A 197 -14.15 40.21 -3.23
N GLU A 198 -13.18 39.51 -3.82
CA GLU A 198 -13.42 38.26 -4.55
C GLU A 198 -13.91 37.15 -3.62
N TYR A 199 -13.36 37.05 -2.40
CA TYR A 199 -13.79 36.10 -1.39
C TYR A 199 -15.23 36.34 -0.94
N GLU A 200 -15.62 37.58 -0.67
CA GLU A 200 -16.99 37.95 -0.29
C GLU A 200 -17.99 37.62 -1.41
N LEU A 201 -17.62 37.89 -2.67
CA LEU A 201 -18.43 37.52 -3.84
C LEU A 201 -18.55 36.00 -4.02
N ALA A 202 -17.46 35.26 -3.86
CA ALA A 202 -17.46 33.81 -3.92
C ALA A 202 -18.30 33.19 -2.81
N ARG A 203 -18.20 33.72 -1.59
CA ARG A 203 -19.01 33.31 -0.43
C ARG A 203 -20.49 33.61 -0.65
N ALA A 204 -20.85 34.75 -1.23
CA ALA A 204 -22.23 35.07 -1.56
C ALA A 204 -22.84 34.10 -2.59
N LYS A 205 -22.09 33.76 -3.65
CA LYS A 205 -22.51 32.75 -4.63
C LYS A 205 -22.67 31.37 -4.00
N LEU A 206 -21.73 30.98 -3.15
CA LEU A 206 -21.75 29.68 -2.47
C LEU A 206 -22.94 29.58 -1.50
N ASN A 207 -23.26 30.66 -0.78
CA ASN A 207 -24.46 30.72 0.06
C ASN A 207 -25.75 30.52 -0.76
N MET A 208 -25.85 31.09 -1.98
CA MET A 208 -27.00 30.84 -2.85
C MET A 208 -27.09 29.37 -3.29
N GLU A 209 -25.96 28.75 -3.65
CA GLU A 209 -25.88 27.33 -4.01
C GLU A 209 -26.28 26.42 -2.82
N VAL A 210 -25.81 26.73 -1.61
CA VAL A 210 -26.18 26.04 -0.38
C VAL A 210 -27.68 26.17 -0.09
N GLN A 211 -28.27 27.35 -0.25
CA GLN A 211 -29.72 27.52 -0.04
C GLN A 211 -30.52 26.68 -1.03
N HIS A 212 -30.13 26.66 -2.30
CA HIS A 212 -30.76 25.81 -3.31
C HIS A 212 -30.62 24.31 -2.95
N LEU A 213 -29.46 23.89 -2.46
CA LEU A 213 -29.25 22.51 -1.98
C LEU A 213 -30.08 22.19 -0.74
N LEU A 214 -30.20 23.11 0.22
CA LEU A 214 -31.05 22.91 1.40
C LEU A 214 -32.52 22.72 1.01
N ASP A 215 -33.02 23.52 0.06
CA ASP A 215 -34.37 23.37 -0.47
C ASP A 215 -34.55 22.05 -1.23
N ALA A 216 -33.55 21.66 -2.03
CA ALA A 216 -33.55 20.37 -2.72
C ALA A 216 -33.54 19.19 -1.74
N GLY A 217 -32.75 19.27 -0.67
CA GLY A 217 -32.69 18.30 0.42
C GLY A 217 -34.03 18.16 1.14
N ARG A 218 -34.67 19.28 1.52
CA ARG A 218 -36.02 19.25 2.14
C ARG A 218 -37.06 18.60 1.24
N ARG A 219 -37.03 18.87 -0.07
CA ARG A 219 -37.93 18.24 -1.05
C ARG A 219 -37.68 16.74 -1.18
N LEU A 220 -36.43 16.31 -1.04
CA LEU A 220 -36.03 14.91 -1.11
C LEU A 220 -36.46 14.17 0.16
N ASP A 221 -36.24 14.76 1.33
CA ASP A 221 -36.69 14.23 2.61
C ASP A 221 -38.22 14.11 2.65
N ALA A 222 -38.95 15.10 2.15
CA ALA A 222 -40.41 15.06 2.03
C ALA A 222 -40.90 13.94 1.09
N GLN A 223 -40.12 13.56 0.06
CA GLN A 223 -40.45 12.46 -0.85
C GLN A 223 -40.19 11.08 -0.23
N VAL A 224 -39.22 10.96 0.67
CA VAL A 224 -38.87 9.70 1.35
C VAL A 224 -39.76 9.48 2.59
N GLY A 225 -40.11 10.56 3.30
CA GLY A 225 -40.92 10.50 4.52
C GLY A 225 -40.25 9.67 5.62
N ALA A 226 -41.04 8.96 6.43
CA ALA A 226 -40.55 8.08 7.49
C ALA A 226 -40.22 6.63 7.02
N GLY A 227 -40.33 6.36 5.72
CA GLY A 227 -40.13 5.02 5.15
C GLY A 227 -38.69 4.76 4.71
N ARG A 228 -38.40 3.51 4.31
CA ARG A 228 -37.14 3.18 3.63
C ARG A 228 -37.15 3.75 2.21
N PRO A 229 -36.07 4.41 1.75
CA PRO A 229 -36.01 5.01 0.43
C PRO A 229 -36.04 3.95 -0.67
N ASN A 230 -36.76 4.23 -1.75
CA ASN A 230 -36.77 3.39 -2.96
C ASN A 230 -35.46 3.56 -3.75
N GLN A 231 -35.10 2.61 -4.63
CA GLN A 231 -33.82 2.62 -5.38
C GLN A 231 -33.58 3.92 -6.15
N LYS A 232 -34.61 4.45 -6.81
CA LYS A 232 -34.56 5.76 -7.50
C LYS A 232 -34.37 6.95 -6.56
N GLN A 233 -34.91 6.88 -5.34
CA GLN A 233 -34.72 7.92 -4.32
C GLN A 233 -33.32 7.83 -3.72
N ARG A 234 -32.78 6.62 -3.55
CA ARG A 234 -31.41 6.40 -3.11
C ARG A 234 -30.39 6.96 -4.11
N GLN A 235 -30.58 6.74 -5.40
CA GLN A 235 -29.76 7.39 -6.44
C GLN A 235 -29.81 8.92 -6.36
N LYS A 236 -30.99 9.52 -6.12
CA LYS A 236 -31.10 10.97 -5.90
C LYS A 236 -30.38 11.44 -4.63
N MET A 237 -30.44 10.66 -3.55
CA MET A 237 -29.70 10.95 -2.30
C MET A 237 -28.19 10.89 -2.52
N LEU A 238 -27.70 9.93 -3.31
CA LEU A 238 -26.28 9.84 -3.67
C LEU A 238 -25.82 11.06 -4.48
N LEU A 239 -26.60 11.47 -5.49
CA LEU A 239 -26.32 12.68 -6.26
C LEU A 239 -26.35 13.93 -5.38
N PHE A 240 -27.32 14.04 -4.48
CA PHE A 240 -27.40 15.15 -3.52
C PHE A 240 -26.18 15.19 -2.60
N ARG A 241 -25.77 14.05 -2.02
CA ARG A 241 -24.58 13.95 -1.19
C ARG A 241 -23.31 14.38 -1.95
N ARG A 242 -23.22 14.02 -3.22
CA ARG A 242 -22.12 14.46 -4.10
C ARG A 242 -22.11 15.97 -4.27
N ASP A 243 -23.26 16.56 -4.59
CA ASP A 243 -23.37 17.99 -4.82
C ASP A 243 -23.06 18.81 -3.55
N VAL A 244 -23.52 18.33 -2.38
CA VAL A 244 -23.16 18.90 -1.06
C VAL A 244 -21.63 18.87 -0.85
N ARG A 245 -21.00 17.72 -1.08
CA ARG A 245 -19.55 17.55 -0.92
C ARG A 245 -18.74 18.44 -1.87
N ASP A 246 -19.22 18.64 -3.10
CA ASP A 246 -18.56 19.54 -4.04
C ASP A 246 -18.66 21.01 -3.60
N VAL A 247 -19.77 21.41 -2.98
CA VAL A 247 -19.93 22.74 -2.39
C VAL A 247 -19.04 22.93 -1.16
N GLU A 248 -18.95 21.93 -0.28
CA GLU A 248 -18.03 21.94 0.87
C GLU A 248 -16.58 22.12 0.42
N ARG A 249 -16.13 21.34 -0.57
CA ARG A 249 -14.79 21.48 -1.15
C ARG A 249 -14.54 22.86 -1.76
N LYS A 250 -15.53 23.43 -2.46
CA LYS A 250 -15.42 24.81 -2.99
C LYS A 250 -15.25 25.80 -1.82
N SER A 251 -15.99 25.61 -0.72
CA SER A 251 -15.90 26.46 0.47
C SER A 251 -14.51 26.36 1.11
N GLU A 252 -14.02 25.16 1.39
CA GLU A 252 -12.68 24.91 1.94
C GLU A 252 -11.58 25.48 1.03
N ARG A 253 -11.72 25.31 -0.29
CA ARG A 253 -10.76 25.84 -1.26
C ARG A 253 -10.73 27.37 -1.26
N ASN A 254 -11.88 28.02 -1.13
CA ASN A 254 -11.97 29.48 -1.05
C ASN A 254 -11.40 29.99 0.28
N GLU A 255 -11.68 29.31 1.39
CA GLU A 255 -11.15 29.66 2.71
C GLU A 255 -9.62 29.52 2.76
N THR A 256 -9.09 28.41 2.26
CA THR A 256 -7.64 28.19 2.16
C THR A 256 -6.97 29.20 1.22
N ALA A 257 -7.62 29.58 0.11
CA ALA A 257 -7.12 30.60 -0.80
C ALA A 257 -7.09 32.01 -0.17
N TYR A 258 -8.04 32.33 0.71
CA TYR A 258 -8.09 33.62 1.41
C TYR A 258 -7.08 33.69 2.58
N HIS A 259 -6.97 32.61 3.36
CA HIS A 259 -6.02 32.50 4.48
C HIS A 259 -4.66 31.93 4.09
N LEU A 260 -4.26 32.10 2.82
CA LEU A 260 -3.06 31.48 2.28
C LEU A 260 -1.81 32.01 2.99
N SER A 261 -1.19 31.19 3.83
CA SER A 261 0.04 31.55 4.54
C SER A 261 1.28 31.27 3.70
N GLY A 262 2.37 32.03 3.92
CA GLY A 262 3.66 31.77 3.26
C GLY A 262 4.17 30.34 3.47
N ALA A 263 3.86 29.72 4.62
CA ALA A 263 4.17 28.33 4.91
C ALA A 263 3.39 27.33 4.01
N TYR A 264 2.16 27.65 3.60
CA TYR A 264 1.42 26.84 2.63
C TYR A 264 2.09 26.89 1.25
N ILE A 265 2.49 28.08 0.81
CA ILE A 265 3.20 28.26 -0.47
C ILE A 265 4.49 27.43 -0.47
N LEU A 266 5.31 27.52 0.59
CA LEU A 266 6.52 26.73 0.72
C LEU A 266 6.25 25.22 0.66
N ARG A 267 5.21 24.73 1.36
CA ARG A 267 4.80 23.32 1.30
C ARG A 267 4.44 22.88 -0.12
N CYS A 268 3.77 23.71 -0.91
CA CYS A 268 3.47 23.40 -2.31
C CYS A 268 4.74 23.25 -3.17
N TYR A 269 5.72 24.15 -3.01
CA TYR A 269 6.98 24.05 -3.75
C TYR A 269 7.83 22.85 -3.31
N MET A 270 7.89 22.57 -2.00
CA MET A 270 8.56 21.38 -1.47
C MET A 270 7.90 20.08 -1.97
N ALA A 271 6.56 20.03 -2.00
CA ALA A 271 5.82 18.90 -2.56
C ALA A 271 6.06 18.73 -4.06
N ALA A 272 6.17 19.83 -4.81
CA ALA A 272 6.50 19.79 -6.24
C ALA A 272 7.94 19.27 -6.48
N ALA A 273 8.91 19.75 -5.69
CA ALA A 273 10.29 19.26 -5.76
C ALA A 273 10.38 17.76 -5.44
N MET A 274 9.68 17.30 -4.39
CA MET A 274 9.56 15.88 -4.08
C MET A 274 8.87 15.10 -5.19
N GLY A 275 7.88 15.70 -5.85
CA GLY A 275 7.22 15.16 -7.04
C GLY A 275 8.18 14.93 -8.20
N VAL A 276 9.10 15.87 -8.46
CA VAL A 276 10.14 15.72 -9.50
C VAL A 276 11.08 14.58 -9.15
N VAL A 277 11.58 14.52 -7.90
CA VAL A 277 12.45 13.42 -7.44
C VAL A 277 11.77 12.07 -7.62
N ASN A 278 10.51 11.97 -7.20
CA ASN A 278 9.72 10.75 -7.34
C ASN A 278 9.43 10.39 -8.80
N GLY A 279 9.23 11.38 -9.67
CA GLY A 279 9.08 11.15 -11.11
C GLY A 279 10.35 10.61 -11.76
N VAL A 280 11.52 11.14 -11.38
CA VAL A 280 12.82 10.57 -11.81
C VAL A 280 12.95 9.13 -11.31
N LEU A 281 12.57 8.86 -10.06
CA LEU A 281 12.61 7.52 -9.51
C LEU A 281 11.64 6.55 -10.20
N THR A 282 10.45 7.01 -10.61
CA THR A 282 9.55 6.23 -11.48
C THR A 282 10.25 5.80 -12.76
N VAL A 283 10.88 6.76 -13.45
CA VAL A 283 11.58 6.51 -14.71
C VAL A 283 12.73 5.52 -14.50
N LEU A 284 13.52 5.70 -13.42
CA LEU A 284 14.61 4.77 -13.08
C LEU A 284 14.09 3.36 -12.83
N TRP A 285 13.01 3.18 -12.06
CA TRP A 285 12.42 1.86 -11.82
C TRP A 285 11.90 1.22 -13.11
N VAL A 286 11.14 1.95 -13.92
CA VAL A 286 10.59 1.44 -15.19
C VAL A 286 11.71 1.04 -16.15
N LEU A 287 12.72 1.89 -16.32
CA LEU A 287 13.88 1.59 -17.16
C LEU A 287 14.69 0.42 -16.61
N HIS A 288 14.90 0.34 -15.30
CA HIS A 288 15.66 -0.75 -14.68
C HIS A 288 14.94 -2.09 -14.83
N ILE A 289 13.62 -2.15 -14.60
CA ILE A 289 12.83 -3.37 -14.81
C ILE A 289 12.89 -3.79 -16.28
N LEU A 290 12.75 -2.85 -17.22
CA LEU A 290 12.78 -3.15 -18.65
C LEU A 290 14.18 -3.60 -19.13
N LEU A 291 15.22 -2.80 -18.87
CA LEU A 291 16.57 -3.03 -19.40
C LEU A 291 17.34 -4.11 -18.63
N SER A 292 17.17 -4.17 -17.31
CA SER A 292 17.89 -5.12 -16.45
C SER A 292 17.12 -6.42 -16.30
N ASN A 293 15.92 -6.38 -15.74
CA ASN A 293 15.24 -7.62 -15.34
C ASN A 293 14.65 -8.39 -16.53
N ILE A 294 14.09 -7.67 -17.52
CA ILE A 294 13.42 -8.29 -18.67
C ILE A 294 14.41 -8.53 -19.82
N LEU A 295 15.15 -7.49 -20.25
CA LEU A 295 16.05 -7.58 -21.41
C LEU A 295 17.44 -8.13 -21.06
N ASN A 296 17.80 -8.25 -19.78
CA ASN A 296 19.12 -8.67 -19.33
C ASN A 296 20.28 -7.89 -19.99
N ALA A 297 20.04 -6.64 -20.37
CA ALA A 297 20.97 -5.83 -21.16
C ALA A 297 21.85 -4.93 -20.29
N PHE A 298 21.25 -4.15 -19.39
CA PHE A 298 22.01 -3.18 -18.58
C PHE A 298 21.42 -2.97 -17.17
N PRO A 299 22.13 -3.38 -16.10
CA PRO A 299 21.68 -3.22 -14.72
C PRO A 299 22.01 -1.82 -14.15
N LEU A 300 21.27 -0.80 -14.61
CA LEU A 300 21.51 0.62 -14.31
C LEU A 300 21.57 0.93 -12.81
N MET A 301 20.48 0.65 -12.08
CA MET A 301 20.36 1.03 -10.67
C MET A 301 21.23 0.15 -9.75
N ASP A 302 21.43 -1.13 -10.09
CA ASP A 302 22.32 -2.02 -9.34
C ASP A 302 23.78 -1.57 -9.40
N ARG A 303 24.27 -1.19 -10.60
CA ARG A 303 25.60 -0.59 -10.75
C ARG A 303 25.72 0.73 -10.00
N MET A 304 24.69 1.56 -10.05
CA MET A 304 24.63 2.80 -9.29
C MET A 304 24.78 2.51 -7.79
N ILE A 305 23.96 1.64 -7.21
CA ILE A 305 24.03 1.31 -5.78
C ILE A 305 25.38 0.68 -5.41
N CYS A 306 25.94 -0.22 -6.23
CA CYS A 306 27.27 -0.78 -6.02
C CYS A 306 28.37 0.31 -6.03
N PHE A 307 28.30 1.26 -6.96
CA PHE A 307 29.21 2.40 -7.01
C PHE A 307 29.10 3.27 -5.77
N LEU A 308 27.88 3.60 -5.35
CA LEU A 308 27.64 4.32 -4.10
C LEU A 308 28.16 3.53 -2.90
N ASN A 309 28.04 2.20 -2.89
CA ASN A 309 28.50 1.35 -1.80
C ASN A 309 30.02 1.37 -1.69
N GLY A 310 30.72 1.44 -2.82
CA GLY A 310 32.18 1.62 -2.86
C GLY A 310 32.64 3.00 -2.39
N LEU A 311 31.84 4.05 -2.59
CA LEU A 311 32.15 5.40 -2.12
C LEU A 311 31.82 5.60 -0.63
N LEU A 312 30.56 5.35 -0.27
CA LEU A 312 29.99 5.54 1.06
C LEU A 312 28.90 4.48 1.28
N PRO A 313 29.19 3.37 1.98
CA PRO A 313 28.22 2.28 2.21
C PRO A 313 26.88 2.75 2.78
N MET A 314 26.89 3.73 3.70
CA MET A 314 25.68 4.30 4.27
C MET A 314 24.82 5.08 3.26
N LEU A 315 25.43 5.66 2.23
CA LEU A 315 24.68 6.33 1.18
C LEU A 315 23.99 5.30 0.28
N ALA A 316 24.64 4.18 -0.01
CA ALA A 316 24.03 3.08 -0.76
C ALA A 316 22.82 2.48 -0.03
N THR A 317 22.92 2.24 1.28
CA THR A 317 21.80 1.74 2.08
C THR A 317 20.64 2.72 2.12
N LEU A 318 20.90 4.03 2.26
CA LEU A 318 19.87 5.08 2.21
C LEU A 318 19.20 5.17 0.83
N VAL A 319 19.97 5.12 -0.25
CA VAL A 319 19.42 5.16 -1.62
C VAL A 319 18.60 3.90 -1.91
N TYR A 320 19.06 2.72 -1.50
CA TYR A 320 18.26 1.50 -1.57
C TYR A 320 16.96 1.66 -0.78
N ALA A 321 17.05 2.11 0.48
CA ALA A 321 15.90 2.27 1.36
C ALA A 321 14.86 3.22 0.75
N TYR A 322 15.31 4.33 0.16
CA TYR A 322 14.45 5.26 -0.56
C TYR A 322 13.78 4.60 -1.78
N CYS A 323 14.54 3.86 -2.59
CA CYS A 323 14.01 3.16 -3.77
C CYS A 323 12.94 2.12 -3.40
N ALA A 324 13.15 1.39 -2.31
CA ALA A 324 12.27 0.31 -1.89
C ALA A 324 11.02 0.83 -1.15
N MET A 325 11.18 1.83 -0.29
CA MET A 325 10.06 2.55 0.34
C MET A 325 9.21 3.30 -0.67
N TYR A 326 9.81 3.78 -1.76
CA TYR A 326 9.08 4.39 -2.87
C TYR A 326 8.11 3.39 -3.53
N LEU A 327 8.52 2.13 -3.75
CA LEU A 327 7.62 1.09 -4.27
C LEU A 327 6.46 0.82 -3.31
N MET A 328 6.73 0.74 -2.00
CA MET A 328 5.68 0.63 -0.98
C MET A 328 4.72 1.83 -1.01
N TRP A 329 5.24 3.04 -1.17
CA TRP A 329 4.43 4.25 -1.32
C TRP A 329 3.58 4.23 -2.59
N CYS A 330 4.13 3.76 -3.71
CA CYS A 330 3.37 3.54 -4.95
C CYS A 330 2.22 2.55 -4.71
N THR A 331 2.43 1.44 -4.00
CA THR A 331 1.35 0.51 -3.64
C THR A 331 0.24 1.21 -2.85
N VAL A 332 0.57 2.00 -1.82
CA VAL A 332 -0.43 2.75 -1.04
C VAL A 332 -1.19 3.76 -1.90
N VAL A 333 -0.49 4.50 -2.75
CA VAL A 333 -1.12 5.46 -3.70
C VAL A 333 -2.00 4.73 -4.71
N GLY A 334 -1.61 3.52 -5.12
CA GLY A 334 -2.40 2.61 -5.94
C GLY A 334 -3.69 2.19 -5.27
N CYS A 335 -3.63 1.69 -4.03
CA CYS A 335 -4.81 1.33 -3.22
C CYS A 335 -5.76 2.51 -3.00
N ARG A 336 -5.25 3.75 -2.96
CA ARG A 336 -6.09 4.95 -2.90
C ARG A 336 -6.74 5.31 -4.25
N SER A 337 -6.08 5.00 -5.36
CA SER A 337 -6.54 5.37 -6.71
C SER A 337 -7.53 4.36 -7.27
N VAL A 338 -7.30 3.09 -6.96
CA VAL A 338 -8.11 1.97 -7.39
C VAL A 338 -9.07 1.64 -6.26
N SER A 339 -10.36 1.92 -6.46
CA SER A 339 -11.42 1.59 -5.52
C SER A 339 -12.46 0.73 -6.22
N GLY A 340 -13.13 -0.14 -5.46
CA GLY A 340 -14.18 -1.03 -5.97
C GLY A 340 -13.71 -2.47 -6.16
N HIS A 341 -14.36 -3.19 -7.07
CA HIS A 341 -14.05 -4.58 -7.39
C HIS A 341 -12.98 -4.68 -8.48
N VAL A 342 -11.73 -4.91 -8.08
CA VAL A 342 -10.68 -5.25 -9.04
C VAL A 342 -10.65 -6.77 -9.20
N LEU A 343 -11.09 -7.23 -10.37
CA LEU A 343 -11.24 -8.64 -10.69
C LEU A 343 -12.22 -9.37 -9.75
N ILE A 344 -11.74 -9.89 -8.61
CA ILE A 344 -12.48 -10.78 -7.70
C ILE A 344 -12.47 -10.25 -6.25
N LEU A 345 -11.52 -9.37 -5.89
CA LEU A 345 -11.31 -8.96 -4.50
C LEU A 345 -11.93 -7.57 -4.25
N PRO A 346 -12.78 -7.41 -3.21
CA PRO A 346 -13.21 -6.09 -2.78
C PRO A 346 -12.00 -5.34 -2.24
N VAL A 347 -11.72 -4.17 -2.82
CA VAL A 347 -10.65 -3.28 -2.34
C VAL A 347 -11.31 -2.15 -1.57
N TYR A 348 -11.08 -2.10 -0.26
CA TYR A 348 -11.57 -1.01 0.58
C TYR A 348 -10.76 0.26 0.31
N PRO A 349 -11.37 1.36 -0.16
CA PRO A 349 -10.64 2.58 -0.45
C PRO A 349 -10.07 3.24 0.81
N LEU A 350 -8.82 3.68 0.74
CA LEU A 350 -8.20 4.50 1.79
C LEU A 350 -8.64 5.96 1.67
N ARG A 351 -9.48 6.40 2.61
CA ARG A 351 -9.94 7.79 2.74
C ARG A 351 -9.32 8.48 3.96
N VAL A 352 -9.01 9.74 3.77
CA VAL A 352 -8.45 10.56 4.84
C VAL A 352 -9.54 10.85 5.87
N ARG A 353 -9.28 10.55 7.16
CA ARG A 353 -10.21 10.75 8.29
C ARG A 353 -11.60 10.08 8.19
N GLU A 354 -11.76 9.15 7.25
CA GLU A 354 -13.04 8.46 6.99
C GLU A 354 -12.87 6.95 6.84
N THR A 355 -11.65 6.40 6.95
CA THR A 355 -11.45 4.96 6.79
C THR A 355 -11.76 4.25 8.10
N MET A 356 -12.74 3.35 8.08
CA MET A 356 -13.03 2.44 9.19
C MET A 356 -11.80 1.58 9.53
N LEU A 357 -11.59 1.27 10.80
CA LEU A 357 -10.42 0.52 11.27
C LEU A 357 -10.31 -0.89 10.66
N ASN A 358 -11.44 -1.56 10.39
CA ASN A 358 -11.44 -2.86 9.70
C ASN A 358 -10.92 -2.75 8.26
N ALA A 359 -11.33 -1.70 7.54
CA ALA A 359 -10.85 -1.42 6.19
C ALA A 359 -9.37 -1.02 6.18
N LEU A 360 -8.92 -0.25 7.18
CA LEU A 360 -7.52 0.11 7.36
C LEU A 360 -6.65 -1.12 7.66
N LEU A 361 -7.14 -2.04 8.50
CA LEU A 361 -6.50 -3.32 8.78
C LEU A 361 -6.35 -4.16 7.52
N TYR A 362 -7.41 -4.33 6.74
CA TYR A 362 -7.36 -5.04 5.46
C TYR A 362 -6.29 -4.46 4.51
N ASN A 363 -6.27 -3.13 4.35
CA ASN A 363 -5.26 -2.47 3.51
C ASN A 363 -3.83 -2.64 4.04
N SER A 364 -3.65 -2.64 5.37
CA SER A 364 -2.32 -2.88 5.96
C SER A 364 -1.83 -4.30 5.74
N LEU A 365 -2.71 -5.31 5.80
CA LEU A 365 -2.38 -6.71 5.50
C LEU A 365 -2.09 -6.90 4.02
N LEU A 366 -2.83 -6.23 3.14
CA LEU A 366 -2.56 -6.21 1.70
C LEU A 366 -1.20 -5.59 1.40
N LEU A 367 -0.84 -4.50 2.09
CA LEU A 367 0.48 -3.88 1.99
C LEU A 367 1.58 -4.82 2.51
N LEU A 368 1.34 -5.57 3.59
CA LEU A 368 2.25 -6.60 4.07
C LEU A 368 2.45 -7.74 3.05
N CYS A 369 1.39 -8.22 2.40
CA CYS A 369 1.51 -9.17 1.28
C CYS A 369 2.36 -8.58 0.14
N SER A 370 2.08 -7.32 -0.24
CA SER A 370 2.81 -6.62 -1.31
C SER A 370 4.29 -6.42 -0.96
N ALA A 371 4.64 -6.27 0.33
CA ALA A 371 6.02 -6.14 0.78
C ALA A 371 6.90 -7.34 0.38
N PHE A 372 6.35 -8.56 0.36
CA PHE A 372 7.09 -9.74 -0.12
C PHE A 372 7.43 -9.64 -1.61
N ALA A 373 6.53 -9.09 -2.42
CA ALA A 373 6.76 -8.88 -3.84
C ALA A 373 7.76 -7.75 -4.11
N VAL A 374 7.68 -6.64 -3.34
CA VAL A 374 8.69 -5.57 -3.36
C VAL A 374 10.07 -6.13 -3.01
N LEU A 375 10.14 -6.96 -1.97
CA LEU A 375 11.37 -7.58 -1.52
C LEU A 375 11.97 -8.52 -2.58
N HIS A 376 11.14 -9.34 -3.22
CA HIS A 376 11.54 -10.14 -4.38
C HIS A 376 12.05 -9.28 -5.53
N LEU A 377 11.30 -8.23 -5.92
CA LEU A 377 11.70 -7.32 -7.00
C LEU A 377 13.04 -6.64 -6.69
N CYS A 378 13.24 -6.14 -5.48
CA CYS A 378 14.49 -5.52 -5.07
C CYS A 378 15.66 -6.52 -5.04
N ALA A 379 15.46 -7.74 -4.55
CA ALA A 379 16.51 -8.77 -4.53
C ALA A 379 16.96 -9.18 -5.94
N VAL A 380 16.02 -9.24 -6.90
CA VAL A 380 16.31 -9.52 -8.31
C VAL A 380 16.94 -8.30 -8.99
N SER A 381 16.39 -7.10 -8.79
CA SER A 381 16.87 -5.88 -9.43
C SER A 381 18.23 -5.42 -8.93
N PHE A 382 18.57 -5.66 -7.67
CA PHE A 382 19.84 -5.29 -7.06
C PHE A 382 20.69 -6.52 -6.75
N SER A 383 20.76 -7.46 -7.70
CA SER A 383 21.31 -8.79 -7.48
C SER A 383 22.79 -8.76 -7.08
N THR A 384 23.61 -7.86 -7.65
CA THR A 384 25.03 -7.73 -7.29
C THR A 384 25.18 -7.14 -5.90
N TYR A 385 24.41 -6.09 -5.59
CA TYR A 385 24.43 -5.47 -4.28
C TYR A 385 23.95 -6.43 -3.17
N ALA A 386 22.90 -7.20 -3.45
CA ALA A 386 22.28 -8.14 -2.52
C ALA A 386 22.98 -9.51 -2.47
N ALA A 387 24.02 -9.76 -3.26
CA ALA A 387 24.58 -11.09 -3.52
C ALA A 387 24.96 -11.88 -2.25
N SER A 388 25.34 -11.18 -1.18
CA SER A 388 25.73 -11.81 0.09
C SER A 388 24.57 -12.17 1.00
N THR A 389 23.33 -11.78 0.69
CA THR A 389 22.17 -11.88 1.59
C THR A 389 21.45 -13.23 1.52
N PHE A 390 20.72 -13.59 2.59
CA PHE A 390 19.86 -14.77 2.58
C PHE A 390 18.81 -14.72 1.44
N LEU A 391 18.20 -13.56 1.23
CA LEU A 391 17.12 -13.42 0.25
C LEU A 391 17.59 -13.46 -1.19
N HIS A 392 18.82 -13.03 -1.48
CA HIS A 392 19.40 -13.25 -2.80
C HIS A 392 19.48 -14.75 -3.13
N ASN A 393 19.93 -15.58 -2.17
CA ASN A 393 19.96 -17.04 -2.37
C ASN A 393 18.57 -17.64 -2.57
N VAL A 394 17.55 -17.13 -1.88
CA VAL A 394 16.17 -17.59 -2.06
C VAL A 394 15.62 -17.17 -3.43
N PHE A 395 15.66 -15.88 -3.75
CA PHE A 395 14.96 -15.31 -4.90
C PHE A 395 15.73 -15.38 -6.22
N VAL A 396 17.06 -15.30 -6.19
CA VAL A 396 17.88 -15.29 -7.41
C VAL A 396 18.43 -16.68 -7.71
N VAL A 397 18.86 -17.43 -6.68
CA VAL A 397 19.47 -18.76 -6.89
C VAL A 397 18.43 -19.87 -6.88
N THR A 398 17.53 -19.89 -5.90
CA THR A 398 16.60 -21.02 -5.71
C THR A 398 15.33 -20.88 -6.56
N LEU A 399 14.67 -19.71 -6.51
CA LEU A 399 13.35 -19.49 -7.13
C LEU A 399 13.29 -19.82 -8.64
N PRO A 400 14.28 -19.47 -9.49
CA PRO A 400 14.22 -19.80 -10.92
C PRO A 400 14.17 -21.30 -11.22
N HIS A 401 14.66 -22.13 -10.29
CA HIS A 401 14.67 -23.58 -10.40
C HIS A 401 13.42 -24.24 -9.81
N MET A 402 12.53 -23.47 -9.18
CA MET A 402 11.28 -23.98 -8.59
C MET A 402 10.19 -24.15 -9.66
N PHE A 403 9.52 -25.30 -9.63
CA PHE A 403 8.41 -25.59 -10.53
C PHE A 403 7.22 -24.66 -10.28
N GLY A 404 6.62 -24.12 -11.36
CA GLY A 404 5.49 -23.18 -11.30
C GLY A 404 5.85 -21.75 -10.87
N VAL A 405 6.48 -21.60 -9.70
CA VAL A 405 6.80 -20.30 -9.08
C VAL A 405 7.66 -19.41 -9.98
N LYS A 406 8.59 -19.99 -10.76
CA LYS A 406 9.45 -19.23 -11.69
C LYS A 406 8.65 -18.42 -12.73
N TYR A 407 7.57 -19.00 -13.28
CA TYR A 407 6.76 -18.36 -14.31
C TYR A 407 5.95 -17.20 -13.73
N VAL A 408 5.49 -17.38 -12.50
CA VAL A 408 4.74 -16.37 -11.76
C VAL A 408 5.64 -15.16 -11.47
N ALA A 409 6.85 -15.41 -10.98
CA ALA A 409 7.83 -14.37 -10.64
C ALA A 409 8.32 -13.55 -11.85
N GLN A 410 8.50 -14.19 -13.02
CA GLN A 410 8.89 -13.50 -14.25
C GLN A 410 7.71 -12.81 -14.93
N GLY A 411 6.56 -13.49 -15.04
CA GLY A 411 5.37 -12.99 -15.70
C GLY A 411 4.80 -11.72 -15.06
N PHE A 412 4.81 -11.64 -13.72
CA PHE A 412 4.23 -10.49 -13.03
C PHE A 412 5.04 -9.18 -13.16
N GLN A 413 6.31 -9.24 -13.54
CA GLN A 413 7.07 -8.03 -13.87
C GLN A 413 6.56 -7.39 -15.18
N TYR A 414 6.20 -8.21 -16.17
CA TYR A 414 5.53 -7.73 -17.39
C TYR A 414 4.14 -7.17 -17.05
N ALA A 415 3.38 -7.85 -16.18
CA ALA A 415 2.07 -7.37 -15.74
C ALA A 415 2.16 -6.00 -15.05
N LEU A 416 3.17 -5.79 -14.19
CA LEU A 416 3.43 -4.50 -13.54
C LEU A 416 3.65 -3.37 -14.56
N LEU A 417 4.49 -3.61 -15.57
CA LEU A 417 4.74 -2.61 -16.63
C LEU A 417 3.51 -2.38 -17.52
N ALA A 418 2.74 -3.43 -17.81
CA ALA A 418 1.50 -3.31 -18.56
C ALA A 418 0.46 -2.47 -17.81
N VAL A 419 0.24 -2.74 -16.52
CA VAL A 419 -0.66 -1.95 -15.67
C VAL A 419 -0.18 -0.50 -15.55
N PHE A 420 1.13 -0.28 -15.38
CA PHE A 420 1.70 1.07 -15.41
C PHE A 420 1.37 1.80 -16.71
N ALA A 421 1.62 1.19 -17.87
CA ALA A 421 1.34 1.81 -19.17
C ALA A 421 -0.16 2.09 -19.38
N LEU A 422 -1.04 1.17 -18.99
CA LEU A 422 -2.50 1.34 -19.08
C LEU A 422 -3.04 2.39 -18.10
N SER A 423 -2.40 2.56 -16.95
CA SER A 423 -2.83 3.51 -15.93
C SER A 423 -2.58 4.97 -16.31
N ILE A 424 -1.60 5.26 -17.17
CA ILE A 424 -1.31 6.63 -17.66
C ILE A 424 -2.52 7.24 -18.39
N PRO A 425 -3.07 6.65 -19.48
CA PRO A 425 -4.23 7.21 -20.16
C PRO A 425 -5.48 7.20 -19.27
N TRP A 426 -5.66 6.17 -18.43
CA TRP A 426 -6.78 6.11 -17.50
C TRP A 426 -6.79 7.30 -16.53
N LEU A 427 -5.64 7.62 -15.93
CA LEU A 427 -5.52 8.73 -14.97
C LEU A 427 -5.57 10.11 -15.62
N THR A 428 -5.12 10.26 -16.87
CA THR A 428 -5.17 11.55 -17.58
C THR A 428 -6.55 11.86 -18.12
N VAL A 429 -7.29 10.85 -18.59
CA VAL A 429 -8.66 11.01 -19.13
C VAL A 429 -9.70 11.11 -18.02
N CYS A 430 -9.48 10.44 -16.88
CA CYS A 430 -10.37 10.49 -15.71
C CYS A 430 -9.76 11.31 -14.55
N PRO A 431 -9.75 12.66 -14.61
CA PRO A 431 -9.19 13.51 -13.56
C PRO A 431 -9.90 13.34 -12.20
N ARG A 432 -11.11 12.78 -12.18
CA ARG A 432 -11.86 12.44 -10.96
C ARG A 432 -11.25 11.28 -10.17
N CYS A 433 -10.57 10.34 -10.83
CA CYS A 433 -9.81 9.27 -10.17
C CYS A 433 -8.54 9.81 -9.49
N MET A 434 -8.03 10.96 -9.95
CA MET A 434 -6.87 11.61 -9.32
C MET A 434 -7.22 12.29 -7.99
N THR A 435 -8.46 12.76 -7.81
CA THR A 435 -8.89 13.55 -6.64
C THR A 435 -9.48 12.71 -5.50
N GLY A 436 -9.55 11.38 -5.62
CA GLY A 436 -10.10 10.50 -4.58
C GLY A 436 -11.61 10.62 -4.39
N ALA A 437 -12.32 11.15 -5.39
CA ALA A 437 -13.77 11.38 -5.35
C ALA A 437 -14.59 10.26 -6.01
N ALA A 438 -13.96 9.17 -6.46
CA ALA A 438 -14.51 8.28 -7.46
C ALA A 438 -15.19 7.00 -6.94
N SER A 439 -15.58 6.87 -5.66
CA SER A 439 -16.00 5.55 -5.16
C SER A 439 -17.28 5.44 -4.35
N ASP A 440 -18.17 6.43 -4.38
CA ASP A 440 -19.53 6.23 -3.85
C ASP A 440 -20.53 5.79 -4.94
N GLU A 441 -20.07 5.56 -6.18
CA GLU A 441 -20.94 5.06 -7.26
C GLU A 441 -21.08 3.52 -7.23
N ASP A 442 -20.15 2.79 -6.60
CA ASP A 442 -20.12 1.31 -6.64
C ASP A 442 -20.63 0.62 -5.36
N GLU A 443 -21.07 1.36 -4.35
CA GLU A 443 -21.54 0.78 -3.08
C GLU A 443 -22.98 0.21 -3.17
N ASP A 444 -23.59 0.10 -4.36
CA ASP A 444 -24.96 -0.41 -4.47
C ASP A 444 -25.31 -1.35 -5.63
N ASP A 445 -24.35 -1.75 -6.47
CA ASP A 445 -24.60 -2.75 -7.52
C ASP A 445 -24.32 -4.21 -7.07
N GLY A 446 -24.13 -4.42 -5.75
CA GLY A 446 -23.69 -5.71 -5.17
C GLY A 446 -24.71 -6.48 -4.32
N LEU A 447 -26.00 -6.14 -4.33
CA LEU A 447 -27.05 -6.93 -3.66
C LEU A 447 -28.28 -7.10 -4.57
N VAL A 448 -28.15 -8.01 -5.52
CA VAL A 448 -29.24 -8.90 -5.99
C VAL A 448 -28.77 -10.34 -5.81
#